data_AF-V5U1V6-F1
#
_entry.id   AF-V5U1V6-F1
#
_cell.length_a   1.000
_cell.length_b   1.000
_cell.length_c   1.000
_cell.angle_alpha   90.00
_cell.angle_beta   90.00
_cell.angle_gamma   90.00
#
_symmetry.space_group_name_H-M   'P 1'
#
loop_
_entity.id
_entity.type
_entity.pdbx_description
1 polymer ?
#
loop_
_entity_poly.entity_id
_entity_poly.type
_entity_poly.pdbx_seq_one_letter_code
_entity_poly.pdbx_strand_id
1 'polypeptide(L)'
;MTAAVLNVKIDTDLKEKLRQYAEQHGETLSATTEKLLQNALVLADEDDAVNSEEIDSQHTEEDVSPLSVKEIKALRKLLKKRK
;
A
#
# COMPACT_ATOMS: atom_id res chain seq x y z
N MET A 1 12.02 -11.76 -26.16
CA MET A 1 11.34 -10.49 -25.82
C MET A 1 11.09 -9.73 -27.11
N THR A 2 9.84 -9.42 -27.41
CA THR A 2 9.47 -8.52 -28.51
C THR A 2 9.55 -7.09 -28.00
N ALA A 3 10.46 -6.29 -28.55
CA ALA A 3 10.55 -4.88 -28.22
C ALA A 3 9.48 -4.08 -29.00
N ALA A 4 8.76 -3.20 -28.30
CA ALA A 4 7.82 -2.27 -28.90
C ALA A 4 8.36 -0.84 -28.74
N VAL A 5 8.08 0.03 -29.71
CA VAL A 5 8.50 1.44 -29.67
C VAL A 5 7.37 2.29 -29.14
N LEU A 6 7.63 3.01 -28.04
CA LEU A 6 6.69 3.95 -27.43
C LEU A 6 7.16 5.39 -27.65
N ASN A 7 6.36 6.21 -28.34
CA ASN A 7 6.64 7.62 -28.54
C ASN A 7 5.84 8.46 -27.54
N VAL A 8 6.53 9.11 -26.59
CA VAL A 8 5.91 9.92 -25.53
C VAL A 8 6.40 11.36 -25.61
N LYS A 9 5.50 12.32 -25.39
CA LYS A 9 5.87 13.72 -25.16
C LYS A 9 6.11 13.92 -23.67
N ILE A 10 7.32 14.35 -23.31
CA ILE A 10 7.73 14.62 -21.92
C ILE A 10 8.43 15.97 -21.85
N ASP A 11 8.48 16.53 -20.66
CA ASP A 11 9.20 17.78 -20.40
C ASP A 11 10.70 17.63 -20.65
N THR A 12 11.33 18.75 -21.03
CA THR A 12 12.78 18.83 -21.31
C THR A 12 13.62 18.44 -20.11
N ASP A 13 13.18 18.85 -18.91
CA ASP A 13 13.91 18.59 -17.67
C ASP A 13 13.83 17.12 -17.28
N LEU A 14 12.69 16.47 -17.52
CA LEU A 14 12.53 15.04 -17.28
C LEU A 14 13.38 14.22 -18.25
N LYS A 15 13.43 14.63 -19.52
CA LYS A 15 14.30 14.02 -20.53
C LYS A 15 15.78 14.09 -20.12
N GLU A 16 16.21 15.21 -19.59
CA GLU A 16 17.60 15.39 -19.13
C GLU A 16 17.89 14.53 -17.89
N LYS A 17 16.98 14.47 -16.93
CA LYS A 17 17.10 13.58 -15.76
C LYS A 17 17.21 12.11 -16.15
N LEU A 18 16.38 11.64 -17.09
CA LEU A 18 16.46 10.27 -17.60
C LEU A 18 17.81 9.99 -18.26
N ARG A 19 18.36 10.97 -18.98
CA ARG A 19 19.68 10.85 -19.60
C ARG A 19 20.80 10.74 -18.57
N GLN A 20 20.80 11.61 -17.56
CA GLN A 20 21.78 11.57 -16.47
C GLN A 20 21.68 10.26 -15.67
N TYR A 21 20.46 9.80 -15.40
CA TYR A 21 20.22 8.53 -14.73
C TYR A 21 20.78 7.36 -15.54
N ALA A 22 20.54 7.33 -16.86
CA ALA A 22 21.09 6.32 -17.75
C ALA A 22 22.64 6.32 -17.77
N GLU A 23 23.25 7.50 -17.83
CA GLU A 23 24.71 7.65 -17.81
C GLU A 23 25.33 7.18 -16.49
N GLN A 24 24.71 7.50 -15.35
CA GLN A 24 25.17 7.07 -14.03
C GLN A 24 25.13 5.54 -13.85
N HIS A 25 24.14 4.88 -14.46
CA HIS A 25 23.96 3.44 -14.35
C HIS A 25 24.65 2.66 -15.48
N GLY A 26 25.27 3.34 -16.44
CA GLY A 26 25.93 2.70 -17.58
C GLY A 26 24.98 1.96 -18.51
N GLU A 27 23.69 2.32 -18.52
CA GLU A 27 22.65 1.64 -19.27
C GLU A 27 22.11 2.52 -20.40
N THR A 28 21.42 1.90 -21.38
CA THR A 28 20.77 2.68 -22.43
C THR A 28 19.56 3.44 -21.89
N LEU A 29 19.21 4.55 -22.54
CA LEU A 29 18.01 5.31 -22.20
C LEU A 29 16.74 4.43 -22.25
N SER A 30 16.68 3.49 -23.19
CA SER A 30 15.55 2.56 -23.31
C SER A 30 15.46 1.62 -22.10
N ALA A 31 16.57 0.99 -21.71
CA ALA A 31 16.59 0.02 -20.62
C ALA A 31 16.30 0.68 -19.25
N THR A 32 16.89 1.85 -19.01
CA THR A 32 16.64 2.62 -17.79
C THR A 32 15.20 3.12 -17.71
N THR A 33 14.65 3.63 -18.81
CA THR A 33 13.26 4.09 -18.86
C THR A 33 12.28 2.92 -18.70
N GLU A 34 12.57 1.76 -19.29
CA GLU A 34 11.75 0.56 -19.12
C GLU A 34 11.68 0.11 -17.66
N LYS A 35 12.82 0.04 -16.96
CA LYS A 35 12.86 -0.31 -15.52
C LYS A 35 12.10 0.70 -14.67
N LEU A 36 12.29 1.99 -14.93
CA LEU A 36 11.59 3.04 -14.19
C LEU A 36 10.07 2.98 -14.42
N LEU A 37 9.63 2.73 -15.65
CA LEU A 37 8.21 2.56 -15.97
C LEU A 37 7.62 1.31 -15.32
N GLN A 38 8.33 0.19 -15.31
CA GLN A 38 7.90 -1.03 -14.61
C GLN A 38 7.73 -0.78 -13.11
N ASN A 39 8.72 -0.15 -12.47
CA ASN A 39 8.63 0.20 -11.05
C ASN A 39 7.49 1.18 -10.77
N ALA A 40 7.29 2.18 -11.63
CA ALA A 40 6.21 3.14 -11.47
C ALA A 40 4.83 2.49 -11.61
N LEU A 41 4.66 1.50 -12.50
CA LEU A 41 3.41 0.74 -12.63
C LEU A 41 3.16 -0.13 -11.40
N VAL A 42 4.19 -0.81 -10.88
CA VAL A 42 4.07 -1.59 -9.63
C VAL A 42 3.65 -0.68 -8.46
N LEU A 43 4.30 0.48 -8.31
CA LEU A 43 3.94 1.44 -7.27
C LEU A 43 2.53 2.02 -7.47
N ALA A 44 2.12 2.29 -8.71
CA ALA A 44 0.78 2.77 -9.00
C ALA A 44 -0.30 1.72 -8.67
N ASP A 45 0.01 0.44 -8.88
CA ASP A 45 -0.87 -0.68 -8.48
C ASP A 45 -0.90 -0.86 -6.94
N GLU A 46 0.20 -0.54 -6.25
CA GLU A 46 0.30 -0.59 -4.78
C GLU A 46 -0.39 0.58 -4.08
N ASP A 47 -0.39 1.79 -4.65
CA ASP A 47 -1.07 2.96 -4.05
C ASP A 47 -2.61 2.82 -4.04
N ASP A 48 -3.21 2.02 -4.94
CA ASP A 48 -4.64 1.66 -4.91
C ASP A 48 -4.92 0.46 -3.98
N ALA A 49 -3.89 -0.27 -3.56
CA ALA A 49 -3.98 -1.31 -2.56
C ALA A 49 -3.71 -0.67 -1.20
N VAL A 50 -4.78 -0.32 -0.47
CA VAL A 50 -4.73 0.06 0.95
C VAL A 50 -3.63 -0.74 1.65
N ASN A 51 -2.50 -0.09 1.93
CA ASN A 51 -1.30 -0.72 2.43
C ASN A 51 -1.64 -1.38 3.77
N SER A 52 -1.86 -2.70 3.76
CA SER A 52 -2.27 -3.45 4.95
C SER A 52 -1.21 -3.39 6.06
N GLU A 53 0.02 -3.01 5.73
CA GLU A 53 1.11 -2.75 6.68
C GLU A 53 0.99 -1.38 7.38
N GLU A 54 0.27 -0.40 6.81
CA GLU A 54 -0.02 0.90 7.45
C GLU A 54 -1.32 0.91 8.26
N ILE A 55 -2.13 -0.14 8.16
CA ILE A 55 -3.24 -0.35 9.08
C ILE A 55 -2.63 -0.75 10.42
N ASP A 56 -2.51 0.20 11.34
CA ASP A 56 -2.40 -0.07 12.79
C ASP A 56 -3.69 -0.77 13.23
N SER A 57 -3.77 -2.07 12.89
CA SER A 57 -4.73 -2.99 13.46
C SER A 57 -4.37 -3.07 14.93
N GLN A 58 -4.99 -2.21 15.73
CA GLN A 58 -5.12 -2.42 17.16
C GLN A 58 -5.64 -3.85 17.34
N HIS A 59 -4.71 -4.77 17.61
CA HIS A 59 -5.01 -6.16 17.90
C HIS A 59 -5.62 -6.22 19.30
N THR A 60 -6.84 -5.70 19.41
CA THR A 60 -7.67 -5.88 20.59
C THR A 60 -8.35 -7.22 20.40
N GLU A 61 -7.71 -8.28 20.90
CA GLU A 61 -8.36 -9.58 21.00
C GLU A 61 -9.60 -9.42 21.90
N GLU A 62 -10.79 -9.38 21.30
CA GLU A 62 -12.02 -9.56 22.04
C GLU A 62 -12.08 -11.01 22.50
N ASP A 63 -11.93 -11.24 23.80
CA ASP A 63 -12.14 -12.55 24.39
C ASP A 63 -13.63 -12.92 24.25
N VAL A 64 -13.95 -13.68 23.19
CA VAL A 64 -15.29 -14.21 22.87
C VAL A 64 -15.74 -15.31 23.85
N SER A 65 -15.03 -15.49 24.96
CA SER A 65 -15.44 -16.37 26.03
C SER A 65 -16.85 -16.01 26.52
N PRO A 66 -17.77 -16.99 26.60
CA PRO A 66 -19.11 -16.73 27.10
C PRO A 66 -19.05 -16.24 28.54
N LEU A 67 -19.78 -15.17 28.83
CA LEU A 67 -19.85 -14.57 30.17
C LEU A 67 -20.20 -15.62 31.24
N SER A 68 -19.47 -15.58 32.35
CA SER A 68 -19.75 -16.45 33.48
C SER A 68 -21.11 -16.13 34.11
N VAL A 69 -21.69 -17.12 34.81
CA VAL A 69 -22.97 -16.97 35.51
C VAL A 69 -22.97 -15.79 36.50
N LYS A 70 -21.80 -15.48 37.08
CA LYS A 70 -21.62 -14.34 37.99
C LYS A 70 -21.72 -13.00 37.27
N GLU A 71 -21.10 -12.88 36.10
CA GLU A 71 -21.13 -11.67 35.27
C GLU A 71 -22.52 -11.41 34.71
N ILE A 72 -23.21 -12.46 34.25
CA ILE A 72 -24.61 -12.37 33.80
C ILE A 72 -25.52 -11.87 34.94
N LYS A 73 -25.31 -12.35 36.18
CA LYS A 73 -26.08 -11.90 37.35
C LYS A 73 -25.79 -10.43 37.69
N ALA A 74 -24.54 -9.97 37.56
CA ALA A 74 -24.16 -8.59 37.76
C ALA A 74 -24.78 -7.66 36.71
N LEU A 75 -24.74 -8.05 35.43
CA LEU A 75 -25.38 -7.32 34.32
C LEU A 75 -26.89 -7.20 34.53
N ARG A 76 -27.57 -8.28 34.93
CA ARG A 76 -29.01 -8.23 35.27
C ARG A 76 -29.30 -7.25 36.40
N LYS A 77 -28.44 -7.15 37.41
CA LYS A 77 -28.61 -6.21 38.53
C LYS A 77 -28.44 -4.76 38.08
N LEU A 78 -27.47 -4.49 37.20
CA LEU A 78 -27.24 -3.15 36.64
C LEU A 78 -28.39 -2.71 35.73
N LEU A 79 -28.86 -3.58 34.84
CA LEU A 79 -29.98 -3.29 33.95
C LEU A 79 -31.30 -3.05 34.70
N LYS A 80 -31.53 -3.77 35.81
CA LYS A 80 -32.71 -3.55 36.66
C LYS A 80 -32.69 -2.21 37.42
N LYS A 81 -31.52 -1.60 37.62
CA LYS A 81 -31.40 -0.27 38.25
C LYS A 81 -31.58 0.89 37.27
N ARG A 82 -31.52 0.61 35.96
CA ARG A 82 -31.72 1.59 34.88
C ARG A 82 -33.16 1.62 34.35
N LYS A 83 -34.04 0.76 34.87
CA LYS A 83 -35.51 0.87 34.73
C LYS A 83 -36.06 1.64 35.91
#